data_AF-A0A7J9W9N3-F1
#
_entry.id   AF-A0A7J9W9N3-F1
#
_cell.length_a   1.000
_cell.length_b   1.000
_cell.length_c   1.000
_cell.angle_alpha   90.00
_cell.angle_beta   90.00
_cell.angle_gamma   90.00
#
_symmetry.space_group_name_H-M   'P 1'
#
loop_
_entity.id
_entity.type
_entity.pdbx_description
1 polymer ?
#
loop_
_entity_poly.entity_id
_entity_poly.type
_entity_poly.pdbx_seq_one_letter_code
_entity_poly.pdbx_strand_id
1 'polypeptide(L)'
;ADHPQVYGAAADRPGIAYVDLDREVPAWLVTLVADAASSSDVVLVTPHWGPNMTTAPVPHVLTGSRALAAAGAGIIAGHSAHVFHGVTWDEGTCVLYDMGDFLDDYAVDPHLRNDLGVLWTVHLDGTTPVRVDAMPLRLDVCRTDVAAGSDAAWVEQRLRRACEGLPTVVDRVEQTLQCRAR
;
A
#
# COMPACT_ATOMS: atom_id res chain seq x y z
N ALA A 1 10.51 -8.27 3.10
CA ALA A 1 11.78 -9.00 2.97
C ALA A 1 12.31 -8.74 1.58
N ASP A 2 13.42 -8.01 1.48
CA ASP A 2 13.93 -7.46 0.20
C ASP A 2 14.60 -8.51 -0.71
N HIS A 3 14.72 -9.74 -0.22
CA HIS A 3 15.15 -10.92 -0.97
C HIS A 3 14.13 -12.05 -0.87
N PRO A 4 12.89 -11.86 -1.37
CA PRO A 4 11.78 -12.73 -1.04
C PRO A 4 11.92 -14.16 -1.60
N GLN A 5 12.62 -14.32 -2.73
CA GLN A 5 12.79 -15.62 -3.39
C GLN A 5 13.61 -16.62 -2.56
N VAL A 6 14.71 -16.17 -1.92
CA VAL A 6 15.58 -17.09 -1.15
C VAL A 6 14.89 -17.64 0.10
N TYR A 7 13.94 -16.86 0.64
CA TYR A 7 13.11 -17.21 1.79
C TYR A 7 11.76 -17.85 1.41
N GLY A 8 11.53 -18.17 0.14
CA GLY A 8 10.29 -18.80 -0.31
C GLY A 8 10.05 -20.17 0.35
N ALA A 9 8.83 -20.41 0.81
CA ALA A 9 8.42 -21.71 1.33
C ALA A 9 8.47 -22.79 0.23
N ALA A 10 8.81 -24.01 0.63
CA ALA A 10 8.76 -25.21 -0.20
C ALA A 10 8.09 -26.35 0.59
N ALA A 11 7.82 -27.49 -0.07
CA ALA A 11 7.14 -28.62 0.57
C ALA A 11 7.86 -29.13 1.84
N ASP A 12 9.18 -28.98 1.91
CA ASP A 12 10.05 -29.42 3.00
C ASP A 12 10.73 -28.26 3.75
N ARG A 13 10.38 -27.00 3.45
CA ARG A 13 11.03 -25.82 4.02
C ARG A 13 10.03 -24.71 4.37
N PRO A 14 9.94 -24.27 5.63
CA PRO A 14 9.13 -23.12 5.99
C PRO A 14 9.68 -21.83 5.35
N GLY A 15 8.80 -20.86 5.08
CA GLY A 15 9.20 -19.61 4.45
C GLY A 15 8.02 -18.71 4.11
N ILE A 16 8.30 -17.74 3.25
CA ILE A 16 7.32 -16.78 2.72
C ILE A 16 6.53 -17.44 1.60
N ALA A 17 5.23 -17.13 1.50
CA ALA A 17 4.42 -17.48 0.34
C ALA A 17 4.86 -16.64 -0.88
N TYR A 18 6.01 -17.00 -1.45
CA TYR A 18 6.66 -16.25 -2.52
C TYR A 18 5.89 -16.41 -3.84
N VAL A 19 5.73 -15.29 -4.53
CA VAL A 19 5.14 -15.20 -5.86
C VAL A 19 6.02 -14.33 -6.74
N ASP A 20 6.35 -14.84 -7.93
CA ASP A 20 7.03 -14.08 -8.98
C ASP A 20 5.98 -13.33 -9.83
N LEU A 21 5.56 -12.16 -9.34
CA LEU A 21 4.51 -11.34 -9.99
C LEU A 21 4.95 -10.77 -11.35
N ASP A 22 6.25 -10.68 -11.62
CA ASP A 22 6.77 -10.28 -12.94
C ASP A 22 6.46 -11.34 -14.02
N ARG A 23 6.34 -12.60 -13.59
CA ARG A 23 6.01 -13.71 -14.49
C ARG A 23 4.51 -13.91 -14.63
N GLU A 24 3.80 -14.12 -13.51
CA GLU A 24 2.35 -14.31 -13.50
C GLU A 24 1.75 -14.19 -12.09
N VAL A 25 0.44 -13.97 -12.01
CA VAL A 25 -0.32 -14.16 -10.78
C VAL A 25 -0.79 -15.62 -10.74
N PRO A 26 -0.26 -16.46 -9.85
CA PRO A 26 -0.53 -17.89 -9.87
C PRO A 26 -1.95 -18.19 -9.38
N ALA A 27 -2.58 -19.22 -9.96
CA ALA A 27 -3.96 -19.60 -9.66
C ALA A 27 -4.19 -19.88 -8.17
N TRP A 28 -3.21 -20.47 -7.47
CA TRP A 28 -3.35 -20.75 -6.04
C TRP A 28 -3.54 -19.47 -5.20
N LEU A 29 -2.93 -18.35 -5.60
CA LEU A 29 -3.06 -17.07 -4.88
C LEU A 29 -4.45 -16.49 -5.08
N VAL A 30 -4.95 -16.54 -6.32
CA VAL A 30 -6.31 -16.12 -6.66
C VAL A 30 -7.34 -16.98 -5.91
N THR A 31 -7.18 -18.30 -5.91
CA THR A 31 -8.05 -19.21 -5.15
C THR A 31 -7.99 -18.93 -3.65
N LEU A 32 -6.81 -18.70 -3.08
CA LEU A 32 -6.66 -18.38 -1.67
C LEU A 32 -7.45 -17.13 -1.26
N VAL A 33 -7.38 -16.07 -2.08
CA VAL A 33 -8.13 -14.83 -1.83
C VAL A 33 -9.62 -15.04 -2.02
N ALA A 34 -10.04 -15.77 -3.06
CA ALA A 34 -11.45 -16.09 -3.31
C ALA A 34 -12.08 -16.93 -2.19
N ASP A 35 -11.35 -17.93 -1.69
CA ASP A 35 -11.80 -18.76 -0.58
C ASP A 35 -11.95 -17.90 0.69
N ALA A 36 -10.99 -17.02 0.98
CA ALA A 36 -11.08 -16.08 2.10
C ALA A 36 -12.27 -15.13 1.95
N ALA A 37 -12.54 -14.64 0.74
CA ALA A 37 -13.66 -13.76 0.44
C ALA A 37 -15.02 -14.46 0.60
N SER A 38 -15.08 -15.77 0.35
CA SER A 38 -16.31 -16.55 0.53
C SER A 38 -16.76 -16.71 1.99
N SER A 39 -15.84 -16.53 2.94
CA SER A 39 -16.08 -16.77 4.37
C SER A 39 -15.80 -15.57 5.27
N SER A 40 -15.55 -14.38 4.69
CA SER A 40 -15.17 -13.18 5.44
C SER A 40 -15.96 -11.97 4.96
N ASP A 41 -16.29 -11.06 5.88
CA ASP A 41 -16.98 -9.80 5.54
C ASP A 41 -16.08 -8.88 4.69
N VAL A 42 -14.78 -8.84 4.99
CA VAL A 42 -13.76 -8.06 4.26
C VAL A 42 -12.45 -8.83 4.25
N VAL A 43 -11.80 -8.91 3.09
CA VAL A 43 -10.46 -9.50 2.94
C VAL A 43 -9.41 -8.41 2.78
N LEU A 44 -8.41 -8.40 3.66
CA LEU A 44 -7.22 -7.56 3.56
C LEU A 44 -6.04 -8.40 3.05
N VAL A 45 -5.43 -7.98 1.95
CA VAL A 45 -4.20 -8.57 1.43
C VAL A 45 -3.04 -7.59 1.63
N THR A 46 -1.96 -8.01 2.29
CA THR A 46 -0.78 -7.18 2.56
C THR A 46 0.47 -7.72 1.85
N PRO A 47 0.62 -7.47 0.54
CA PRO A 47 1.77 -7.99 -0.21
C PRO A 47 3.03 -7.16 0.06
N HIS A 48 4.15 -7.85 0.27
CA HIS A 48 5.46 -7.23 0.12
C HIS A 48 5.88 -7.30 -1.35
N TRP A 49 5.84 -6.20 -2.08
CA TRP A 49 5.98 -6.21 -3.55
C TRP A 49 6.68 -4.98 -4.12
N GLY A 50 7.08 -5.05 -5.38
CA GLY A 50 7.73 -3.93 -6.05
C GLY A 50 9.13 -3.59 -5.48
N PRO A 51 9.85 -2.71 -6.19
CA PRO A 51 11.19 -2.29 -5.81
C PRO A 51 11.19 -1.25 -4.67
N ASN A 52 12.21 -1.31 -3.80
CA ASN A 52 12.48 -0.26 -2.82
C ASN A 52 12.73 1.09 -3.52
N MET A 53 12.50 2.19 -2.82
CA MET A 53 12.85 3.56 -3.21
C MET A 53 12.26 4.00 -4.57
N THR A 54 11.02 3.57 -4.84
CA THR A 54 10.25 4.01 -6.02
C THR A 54 9.02 4.81 -5.63
N THR A 55 8.54 5.68 -6.52
CA THR A 55 7.49 6.65 -6.21
C THR A 55 6.10 6.30 -6.76
N ALA A 56 6.01 5.23 -7.55
CA ALA A 56 4.77 4.78 -8.19
C ALA A 56 4.81 3.26 -8.40
N PRO A 57 3.64 2.60 -8.48
CA PRO A 57 3.56 1.17 -8.71
C PRO A 57 4.12 0.80 -10.09
N VAL A 58 4.93 -0.25 -10.13
CA VAL A 58 5.44 -0.86 -11.37
C VAL A 58 4.38 -1.78 -12.01
N PRO A 59 4.52 -2.14 -13.31
CA PRO A 59 3.48 -2.88 -14.03
C PRO A 59 3.01 -4.19 -13.40
N HIS A 60 3.90 -4.96 -12.76
CA HIS A 60 3.51 -6.21 -12.08
C HIS A 60 2.71 -5.96 -10.80
N VAL A 61 2.95 -4.84 -10.10
CA VAL A 61 2.14 -4.41 -8.94
C VAL A 61 0.73 -4.06 -9.40
N LEU A 62 0.59 -3.33 -10.50
CA LEU A 62 -0.72 -3.00 -11.09
C LEU A 62 -1.48 -4.25 -11.57
N THR A 63 -0.77 -5.20 -12.19
CA THR A 63 -1.38 -6.46 -12.64
C THR A 63 -1.79 -7.33 -11.45
N GLY A 64 -0.92 -7.44 -10.44
CA GLY A 64 -1.18 -8.17 -9.22
C GLY A 64 -2.36 -7.59 -8.44
N SER A 65 -2.43 -6.26 -8.28
CA SER A 65 -3.53 -5.62 -7.54
C SER A 65 -4.89 -5.88 -8.20
N ARG A 66 -4.96 -5.81 -9.54
CA ARG A 66 -6.18 -6.13 -10.30
C ARG A 66 -6.62 -7.58 -10.14
N ALA A 67 -5.67 -8.52 -10.18
CA ALA A 67 -5.98 -9.93 -10.01
C ALA A 67 -6.48 -10.24 -8.58
N LEU A 68 -5.88 -9.61 -7.56
CA LEU A 68 -6.31 -9.75 -6.17
C LEU A 68 -7.69 -9.11 -5.94
N ALA A 69 -7.95 -7.95 -6.52
CA ALA A 69 -9.26 -7.29 -6.48
C ALA A 69 -10.34 -8.17 -7.14
N ALA A 70 -10.07 -8.69 -8.35
CA ALA A 70 -10.96 -9.60 -9.05
C ALA A 70 -11.21 -10.93 -8.29
N ALA A 71 -10.27 -11.33 -7.43
CA ALA A 71 -10.42 -12.49 -6.55
C ALA A 71 -11.28 -12.22 -5.31
N GLY A 72 -11.70 -10.98 -5.06
CA GLY A 72 -12.54 -10.60 -3.92
C GLY A 72 -11.80 -9.98 -2.74
N ALA A 73 -10.56 -9.50 -2.93
CA ALA A 73 -9.92 -8.66 -1.91
C ALA A 73 -10.76 -7.39 -1.70
N GLY A 74 -11.06 -7.02 -0.45
CA GLY A 74 -11.71 -5.75 -0.14
C GLY A 74 -10.71 -4.61 0.01
N ILE A 75 -9.54 -4.91 0.58
CA ILE A 75 -8.44 -3.97 0.75
C ILE A 75 -7.13 -4.65 0.34
N ILE A 76 -6.30 -3.94 -0.40
CA ILE A 76 -4.93 -4.35 -0.71
C ILE A 76 -3.99 -3.27 -0.18
N ALA A 77 -3.07 -3.65 0.70
CA ALA A 77 -2.15 -2.73 1.36
C ALA A 77 -0.70 -3.19 1.15
N GLY A 78 -0.10 -2.73 0.06
CA GLY A 78 1.26 -3.06 -0.33
C GLY A 78 2.31 -2.37 0.54
N HIS A 79 3.51 -2.94 0.58
CA HIS A 79 4.68 -2.33 1.22
C HIS A 79 5.97 -2.88 0.61
N SER A 80 7.01 -2.05 0.50
CA SER A 80 8.40 -2.38 0.13
C SER A 80 9.13 -1.10 -0.30
N ALA A 81 8.42 -0.14 -0.86
CA ALA A 81 9.03 1.01 -1.51
C ALA A 81 9.72 1.97 -0.52
N HIS A 82 9.46 1.89 0.79
CA HIS A 82 9.86 2.86 1.82
C HIS A 82 9.33 4.29 1.57
N VAL A 83 8.51 4.44 0.53
CA VAL A 83 7.93 5.69 0.09
C VAL A 83 6.49 5.37 -0.24
N PHE A 84 5.56 6.03 0.44
CA PHE A 84 4.14 5.79 0.19
C PHE A 84 3.74 6.14 -1.24
N HIS A 85 2.85 5.34 -1.83
CA HIS A 85 2.31 5.53 -3.18
C HIS A 85 0.89 6.08 -3.13
N GLY A 86 0.26 6.21 -4.30
CA GLY A 86 -1.13 6.63 -4.41
C GLY A 86 -2.10 5.55 -3.93
N VAL A 87 -3.33 5.98 -3.67
CA VAL A 87 -4.47 5.11 -3.35
C VAL A 87 -5.48 5.15 -4.48
N THR A 88 -6.14 4.03 -4.77
CA THR A 88 -7.24 3.95 -5.73
C THR A 88 -8.33 3.01 -5.25
N TRP A 89 -9.51 3.14 -5.87
CA TRP A 89 -10.57 2.15 -5.78
C TRP A 89 -10.69 1.45 -7.13
N ASP A 90 -10.58 0.12 -7.14
CA ASP A 90 -10.70 -0.72 -8.32
C ASP A 90 -11.85 -1.71 -8.10
N GLU A 91 -12.96 -1.52 -8.82
CA GLU A 91 -14.20 -2.31 -8.67
C GLU A 91 -14.69 -2.48 -7.22
N GLY A 92 -14.51 -1.43 -6.39
CA GLY A 92 -14.90 -1.44 -4.96
C GLY A 92 -13.79 -1.88 -4.00
N THR A 93 -12.67 -2.39 -4.52
CA THR A 93 -11.47 -2.73 -3.74
C THR A 93 -10.65 -1.47 -3.47
N CYS A 94 -10.31 -1.19 -2.21
CA CYS A 94 -9.36 -0.12 -1.87
C CYS A 94 -7.91 -0.62 -2.01
N VAL A 95 -7.12 0.01 -2.87
CA VAL A 95 -5.72 -0.36 -3.12
C VAL A 95 -4.80 0.76 -2.66
N LEU A 96 -4.02 0.50 -1.62
CA LEU A 96 -2.85 1.26 -1.20
C LEU A 96 -1.63 0.58 -1.84
N TYR A 97 -1.08 1.16 -2.93
CA TYR A 97 -0.02 0.49 -3.69
C TYR A 97 1.27 0.30 -2.89
N ASP A 98 1.59 1.26 -2.03
CA ASP A 98 2.63 1.14 -1.01
C ASP A 98 2.28 2.05 0.15
N MET A 99 2.28 1.52 1.37
CA MET A 99 1.96 2.28 2.57
C MET A 99 3.08 3.24 2.98
N GLY A 100 4.30 3.04 2.49
CA GLY A 100 5.49 3.67 3.04
C GLY A 100 5.74 3.23 4.48
N ASP A 101 6.61 3.97 5.17
CA ASP A 101 7.08 3.55 6.48
C ASP A 101 6.33 4.22 7.64
N PHE A 102 6.18 3.44 8.71
CA PHE A 102 5.78 3.92 10.04
C PHE A 102 6.96 3.91 11.02
N LEU A 103 7.86 2.93 10.84
CA LEU A 103 9.16 2.79 11.49
C LEU A 103 10.14 2.32 10.43
N ASP A 104 11.32 2.89 10.38
CA ASP A 104 12.32 2.58 9.35
C ASP A 104 13.74 2.74 9.91
N ASP A 105 14.65 1.90 9.45
CA ASP A 105 16.09 1.95 9.73
C ASP A 105 16.94 2.24 8.48
N TYR A 106 16.30 2.49 7.33
CA TYR A 106 17.01 2.89 6.11
C TYR A 106 17.64 4.28 6.24
N ALA A 107 18.72 4.48 5.48
CA ALA A 107 19.29 5.82 5.32
C ALA A 107 18.27 6.74 4.63
N VAL A 108 18.10 7.94 5.19
CA VAL A 108 17.19 8.95 4.63
C VAL A 108 17.69 9.41 3.27
N ASP A 109 16.88 9.23 2.24
CA ASP A 109 17.12 9.80 0.92
C ASP A 109 16.69 11.28 0.91
N PRO A 110 17.58 12.21 0.53
CA PRO A 110 17.29 13.65 0.60
C PRO A 110 16.21 14.12 -0.38
N HIS A 111 15.89 13.33 -1.42
CA HIS A 111 14.88 13.66 -2.42
C HIS A 111 13.58 12.90 -2.20
N LEU A 112 13.66 11.59 -1.92
CA LEU A 112 12.50 10.74 -1.70
C LEU A 112 11.91 10.92 -0.31
N ARG A 113 12.69 11.41 0.67
CA ARG A 113 12.26 11.69 2.03
C ARG A 113 11.50 10.53 2.65
N ASN A 114 12.10 9.33 2.67
CA ASN A 114 11.53 8.17 3.37
C ASN A 114 11.43 8.38 4.89
N ASP A 115 12.03 9.45 5.42
CA ASP A 115 11.75 9.96 6.77
C ASP A 115 10.36 10.59 6.92
N LEU A 116 9.61 10.76 5.83
CA LEU A 116 8.22 11.25 5.84
C LEU A 116 7.28 10.15 5.36
N GLY A 117 6.27 9.87 6.17
CA GLY A 117 5.33 8.76 5.96
C GLY A 117 3.88 9.19 6.10
N VAL A 118 3.00 8.19 6.12
CA VAL A 118 1.56 8.37 6.32
C VAL A 118 1.02 7.26 7.22
N LEU A 119 0.25 7.61 8.25
CA LEU A 119 -0.63 6.67 8.92
C LEU A 119 -1.95 6.61 8.15
N TRP A 120 -2.26 5.43 7.60
CA TRP A 120 -3.45 5.17 6.81
C TRP A 120 -4.60 4.67 7.68
N THR A 121 -5.76 5.32 7.56
CA THR A 121 -7.01 4.87 8.19
C THR A 121 -8.05 4.61 7.11
N VAL A 122 -8.41 3.35 6.89
CA VAL A 122 -9.45 2.97 5.92
C VAL A 122 -10.80 2.95 6.62
N HIS A 123 -11.77 3.69 6.07
CA HIS A 123 -13.13 3.78 6.58
C HIS A 123 -14.04 2.87 5.76
N LEU A 124 -14.78 2.02 6.45
CA LEU A 124 -15.75 1.11 5.87
C LEU A 124 -17.18 1.61 6.09
N ASP A 125 -18.02 1.50 5.07
CA ASP A 125 -19.49 1.51 5.21
C ASP A 125 -19.99 0.07 5.05
N GLY A 126 -20.40 -0.53 6.17
CA GLY A 126 -20.56 -1.98 6.27
C GLY A 126 -19.24 -2.69 5.93
N THR A 127 -19.21 -3.39 4.80
CA THR A 127 -18.03 -4.11 4.28
C THR A 127 -17.30 -3.37 3.16
N THR A 128 -17.79 -2.22 2.73
CA THR A 128 -17.26 -1.49 1.57
C THR A 128 -16.29 -0.38 2.02
N PRO A 129 -15.03 -0.37 1.57
CA PRO A 129 -14.13 0.77 1.81
C PRO A 129 -14.61 2.00 1.05
N VAL A 130 -14.99 3.05 1.77
CA VAL A 130 -15.56 4.26 1.16
C VAL A 130 -14.60 5.44 1.14
N ARG A 131 -13.52 5.37 1.92
CA ARG A 131 -12.62 6.51 2.17
C ARG A 131 -11.35 6.05 2.87
N VAL A 132 -10.27 6.76 2.61
CA VAL A 132 -9.01 6.60 3.34
C VAL A 132 -8.55 7.96 3.87
N ASP A 133 -8.25 8.03 5.17
CA ASP A 133 -7.60 9.21 5.75
C ASP A 133 -6.10 8.93 5.90
N ALA A 134 -5.28 9.85 5.42
CA ALA A 134 -3.83 9.82 5.48
C ALA A 134 -3.35 10.90 6.46
N MET A 135 -2.85 10.49 7.62
CA MET A 135 -2.23 11.39 8.60
C MET A 135 -0.72 11.50 8.29
N PRO A 136 -0.21 12.69 7.94
CA PRO A 136 1.22 12.88 7.66
C PRO A 136 2.09 12.53 8.87
N LEU A 137 3.17 11.78 8.63
CA LEU A 137 4.13 11.38 9.66
C LEU A 137 5.53 11.89 9.36
N ARG A 138 6.31 12.08 10.41
CA ARG A 138 7.75 12.28 10.37
C ARG A 138 8.42 11.23 11.25
N LEU A 139 9.31 10.48 10.66
CA LEU A 139 10.12 9.45 11.31
C LEU A 139 11.45 10.09 11.72
N ASP A 140 11.90 9.70 12.91
CA ASP A 140 13.21 10.02 13.47
C ASP A 140 13.72 8.75 14.17
N VAL A 141 14.97 8.77 14.64
CA VAL A 141 15.59 7.60 15.26
C VAL A 141 14.77 7.15 16.48
N CYS A 142 14.18 5.96 16.36
CA CYS A 142 13.31 5.34 17.37
C CYS A 142 12.07 6.18 17.75
N ARG A 143 11.59 7.08 16.88
CA ARG A 143 10.39 7.89 17.13
C ARG A 143 9.64 8.19 15.84
N THR A 144 8.31 8.24 15.92
CA THR A 144 7.45 8.71 14.84
C THR A 144 6.48 9.74 15.39
N ASP A 145 6.48 10.93 14.79
CA ASP A 145 5.58 12.03 15.14
C ASP A 145 4.60 12.33 14.00
N VAL A 146 3.53 13.04 14.32
CA VAL A 146 2.69 13.68 13.29
C VAL A 146 3.52 14.81 12.64
N ALA A 147 3.65 14.77 11.32
CA ALA A 147 4.36 15.81 10.59
C ALA A 147 3.61 17.15 10.67
N ALA A 148 4.36 18.25 10.71
CA ALA A 148 3.81 19.61 10.76
C ALA A 148 4.58 20.53 9.81
N GLY A 149 4.02 21.72 9.56
CA GLY A 149 4.69 22.76 8.76
C GLY A 149 5.09 22.28 7.37
N SER A 150 6.37 22.45 7.02
CA SER A 150 6.91 22.10 5.71
C SER A 150 6.87 20.59 5.43
N ASP A 151 7.06 19.75 6.45
CA ASP A 151 7.04 18.29 6.28
C ASP A 151 5.62 17.81 5.93
N ALA A 152 4.59 18.30 6.63
CA ALA A 152 3.20 18.01 6.29
C ALA A 152 2.81 18.51 4.90
N ALA A 153 3.30 19.69 4.51
CA ALA A 153 3.07 20.24 3.17
C ALA A 153 3.75 19.39 2.07
N TRP A 154 4.95 18.87 2.36
CA TRP A 154 5.66 17.95 1.47
C TRP A 154 4.88 16.64 1.30
N VAL A 155 4.42 16.02 2.39
CA VAL A 155 3.61 14.78 2.35
C VAL A 155 2.34 14.98 1.54
N GLU A 156 1.62 16.09 1.73
CA GLU A 156 0.44 16.39 0.93
C GLU A 156 0.77 16.49 -0.55
N GLN A 157 1.78 17.28 -0.91
CA GLN A 157 2.13 17.46 -2.31
C GLN A 157 2.55 16.13 -2.95
N ARG A 158 3.30 15.31 -2.22
CA ARG A 158 3.73 13.98 -2.66
C ARG A 158 2.54 13.04 -2.86
N LEU A 159 1.59 12.99 -1.92
CA LEU A 159 0.40 12.13 -2.04
C LEU A 159 -0.49 12.57 -3.20
N ARG A 160 -0.72 13.87 -3.36
CA ARG A 160 -1.47 14.41 -4.52
C ARG A 160 -0.85 14.01 -5.85
N ARG A 161 0.48 14.09 -5.97
CA ARG A 161 1.22 13.61 -7.16
C ARG A 161 1.14 12.10 -7.32
N ALA A 162 1.19 11.34 -6.23
CA ALA A 162 1.08 9.88 -6.26
C ALA A 162 -0.30 9.41 -6.78
N CYS A 163 -1.35 10.18 -6.47
CA CYS A 163 -2.70 9.94 -6.94
C CYS A 163 -3.01 10.59 -8.30
N GLU A 164 -2.06 11.31 -8.91
CA GLU A 164 -2.27 11.93 -10.22
C GLU A 164 -2.45 10.85 -11.30
N GLY A 165 -3.54 10.93 -12.05
CA GLY A 165 -3.91 9.91 -13.04
C GLY A 165 -4.65 8.69 -12.47
N LEU A 166 -4.78 8.58 -11.14
CA LEU A 166 -5.69 7.62 -10.51
C LEU A 166 -7.11 8.22 -10.39
N PRO A 167 -8.17 7.41 -10.40
CA PRO A 167 -9.55 7.84 -10.14
C PRO A 167 -9.77 8.14 -8.64
N THR A 168 -8.94 9.03 -8.08
CA THR A 168 -8.93 9.37 -6.66
C THR A 168 -8.88 10.88 -6.48
N VAL A 169 -9.69 11.39 -5.58
CA VAL A 169 -9.62 12.77 -5.10
C VAL A 169 -8.95 12.78 -3.74
N VAL A 170 -8.04 13.74 -3.53
CA VAL A 170 -7.36 13.98 -2.25
C VAL A 170 -7.74 15.36 -1.75
N ASP A 171 -8.37 15.45 -0.59
CA ASP A 171 -8.78 16.71 0.04
C ASP A 171 -8.07 16.86 1.39
N ARG A 172 -7.64 18.08 1.72
CA ARG A 172 -7.10 18.36 3.05
C ARG A 172 -8.26 18.65 4.01
N VAL A 173 -8.34 17.91 5.10
CA VAL A 173 -9.33 18.12 6.18
C VAL A 173 -8.56 18.21 7.49
N GLU A 174 -8.51 19.42 8.07
CA GLU A 174 -7.68 19.71 9.25
C GLU A 174 -6.21 19.30 9.03
N GLN A 175 -5.72 18.30 9.78
CA GLN A 175 -4.36 17.76 9.70
C GLN A 175 -4.26 16.51 8.81
N THR A 176 -5.37 15.96 8.33
CA THR A 176 -5.40 14.74 7.52
C THR A 176 -5.66 15.02 6.05
N LEU A 177 -5.26 14.06 5.22
CA LEU A 177 -5.51 14.04 3.78
C LEU A 177 -6.55 12.96 3.50
N GLN A 178 -7.76 13.37 3.16
CA GLN A 178 -8.87 12.47 2.91
C GLN A 178 -8.90 12.08 1.44
N CYS A 179 -8.76 10.79 1.16
CA CYS A 179 -8.81 10.19 -0.15
C CYS A 179 -10.16 9.49 -0.38
N ARG A 180 -10.76 9.70 -1.55
CA ARG A 180 -12.01 9.07 -1.98
C ARG A 180 -11.96 8.73 -3.47
N ALA A 181 -12.72 7.71 -3.88
CA ALA A 181 -12.96 7.44 -5.29
C ALA A 181 -13.57 8.67 -6.00
N ARG A 182 -13.17 8.90 -7.25
CA ARG A 182 -13.69 9.97 -8.10
C ARG A 182 -15.00 9.58 -8.79
#